data_AF-A0A954M264-F1
#
_entry.id   AF-A0A954M264-F1
#
_cell.length_a   1.000
_cell.length_b   1.000
_cell.length_c   1.000
_cell.angle_alpha   90.00
_cell.angle_beta   90.00
_cell.angle_gamma   90.00
#
_symmetry.space_group_name_H-M   'P 1'
#
loop_
_entity.id
_entity.type
_entity.pdbx_description
1 polymer ?
#
loop_
_entity_poly.entity_id
_entity_poly.type
_entity_poly.pdbx_seq_one_letter_code
_entity_poly.pdbx_strand_id
1 'polypeptide(L)'
;IQGMQRVLESVEAGERRILALGERSHAIGSIVETMGALSARTDLLALNASLESLRAGNEGKGFSVVAEEVRRLAEQTAHASREIAGLVERIQLETRETITAMAGEREQVEVHVKLCHTAGEALRQIDDESDKVAVQVTEISAATEQQFRGIQEVVKTLQKVAQLAGAIERRCGVTGESVESLTNAARELEYRITPLFRCDEKLTPDDPRELDLPKTDPDMTVVSNFPDTPRRNRVPLSLGAE
;
A
#
# COMPACT_ATOMS: atom_id res chain seq x y z
N ILE A 1 1.93 -20.77 0.08
CA ILE A 1 0.65 -21.50 -0.13
C ILE A 1 0.91 -22.96 -0.51
N GLN A 2 1.67 -23.27 -1.58
CA GLN A 2 2.02 -24.66 -1.94
C GLN A 2 2.59 -25.50 -0.78
N GLY A 3 3.43 -24.91 0.08
CA GLY A 3 3.96 -25.61 1.25
C GLY A 3 2.87 -26.14 2.19
N MET A 4 1.85 -25.32 2.47
CA MET A 4 0.74 -25.71 3.35
C MET A 4 -0.18 -26.77 2.73
N GLN A 5 -0.38 -26.72 1.41
CA GLN A 5 -1.10 -27.79 0.69
C GLN A 5 -0.38 -29.14 0.78
N ARG A 6 0.95 -29.15 0.65
CA ARG A 6 1.73 -30.39 0.84
C ARG A 6 1.65 -30.93 2.27
N VAL A 7 1.57 -30.05 3.26
CA VAL A 7 1.35 -30.46 4.66
C VAL A 7 -0.01 -31.12 4.82
N LEU A 8 -1.08 -30.52 4.28
CA LEU A 8 -2.43 -31.10 4.32
C LEU A 8 -2.46 -32.49 3.66
N GLU A 9 -1.88 -32.62 2.46
CA GLU A 9 -1.77 -33.92 1.78
C GLU A 9 -1.00 -34.96 2.61
N SER A 10 0.06 -34.53 3.31
CA SER A 10 0.84 -35.40 4.19
C SER A 10 0.04 -35.87 5.40
N VAL A 11 -0.76 -34.99 6.00
CA VAL A 11 -1.67 -35.34 7.11
C VAL A 11 -2.71 -36.36 6.64
N GLU A 12 -3.38 -36.11 5.51
CA GLU A 12 -4.37 -37.05 4.94
C GLU A 12 -3.74 -38.39 4.54
N ALA A 13 -2.50 -38.39 4.05
CA ALA A 13 -1.76 -39.62 3.78
C ALA A 13 -1.42 -40.39 5.07
N GLY A 14 -1.03 -39.69 6.14
CA GLY A 14 -0.76 -40.31 7.43
C GLY A 14 -2.03 -40.91 8.06
N GLU A 15 -3.15 -40.19 8.01
CA GLU A 15 -4.45 -40.65 8.52
C GLU A 15 -4.86 -41.98 7.86
N ARG A 16 -4.76 -42.07 6.53
CA ARG A 16 -5.02 -43.31 5.78
C ARG A 16 -4.12 -44.47 6.21
N ARG A 17 -2.84 -44.21 6.49
CA ARG A 17 -1.90 -45.26 6.92
C ARG A 17 -2.21 -45.76 8.33
N ILE A 18 -2.64 -44.87 9.23
CA ILE A 18 -3.02 -45.23 10.59
C ILE A 18 -4.35 -45.97 10.61
N LEU A 19 -5.33 -45.57 9.80
CA LEU A 19 -6.56 -46.34 9.61
C LEU A 19 -6.27 -47.76 9.14
N ALA A 20 -5.38 -47.91 8.14
CA ALA A 20 -4.95 -49.23 7.68
C ALA A 20 -4.22 -50.04 8.77
N LEU A 21 -3.48 -49.39 9.68
CA LEU A 21 -2.87 -50.04 10.83
C LEU A 21 -3.94 -50.54 11.82
N GLY A 22 -4.98 -49.74 12.07
CA GLY A 22 -6.11 -50.12 12.92
C GLY A 22 -6.83 -51.38 12.41
N GLU A 23 -7.14 -51.43 11.11
CA GLU A 23 -7.73 -52.60 10.45
C GLU A 23 -6.85 -53.85 10.58
N ARG A 24 -5.54 -53.72 10.34
CA ARG A 24 -4.59 -54.83 10.50
C ARG A 24 -4.49 -55.32 11.94
N SER A 25 -4.46 -54.40 12.91
CA SER A 25 -4.46 -54.73 14.33
C SER A 25 -5.75 -55.41 14.77
N HIS A 26 -6.89 -55.05 14.17
CA HIS A 26 -8.16 -55.74 14.42
C HIS A 26 -8.12 -57.19 13.90
N ALA A 27 -7.62 -57.41 12.68
CA ALA A 27 -7.43 -58.74 12.12
C ALA A 27 -6.48 -59.61 12.97
N ILE A 28 -5.39 -59.04 13.48
CA ILE A 28 -4.50 -59.74 14.42
C ILE A 28 -5.25 -60.11 15.71
N GLY A 29 -6.07 -59.21 16.25
CA GLY A 29 -6.90 -59.48 17.43
C GLY A 29 -7.78 -60.73 17.25
N SER A 30 -8.47 -60.86 16.12
CA SER A 30 -9.30 -62.03 15.82
C SER A 30 -8.50 -63.34 15.70
N ILE A 31 -7.26 -63.27 15.18
CA ILE A 31 -6.35 -64.43 15.12
C ILE A 31 -5.93 -64.84 16.55
N VAL A 32 -5.64 -63.87 17.41
CA VAL A 32 -5.24 -64.13 18.79
C VAL A 32 -6.38 -64.73 19.62
N GLU A 33 -7.62 -64.26 19.43
CA GLU A 33 -8.80 -64.88 20.04
C GLU A 33 -8.98 -66.34 19.61
N THR A 34 -8.82 -66.64 18.32
CA THR A 34 -8.91 -68.01 17.81
C THR A 34 -7.77 -68.90 18.33
N MET A 35 -6.56 -68.37 18.51
CA MET A 35 -5.45 -69.08 19.16
C MET A 35 -5.74 -69.39 20.64
N GLY A 36 -6.36 -68.46 21.36
CA GLY A 36 -6.81 -68.68 22.73
C GLY A 36 -7.85 -69.81 22.82
N ALA A 37 -8.85 -69.79 21.94
CA ALA A 37 -9.86 -70.85 21.85
C ALA A 37 -9.26 -72.21 21.47
N LEU A 38 -8.28 -72.23 20.54
CA LEU A 38 -7.58 -73.45 20.15
C LEU A 38 -6.73 -74.02 21.29
N SER A 39 -6.06 -73.15 22.05
CA SER A 39 -5.28 -73.54 23.22
C SER A 39 -6.19 -74.15 24.29
N ALA A 40 -7.33 -73.55 24.60
CA ALA A 40 -8.30 -74.09 25.54
C ALA A 40 -8.87 -75.45 25.08
N ARG A 41 -9.14 -75.63 23.78
CA ARG A 41 -9.57 -76.91 23.24
C ARG A 41 -8.48 -77.99 23.33
N THR A 42 -7.23 -77.60 23.08
CA THR A 42 -6.06 -78.49 23.15
C THR A 42 -5.79 -78.92 24.59
N ASP A 43 -5.92 -77.99 25.55
CA ASP A 43 -5.84 -78.27 26.98
C ASP A 43 -6.89 -79.30 27.43
N LEU A 44 -8.15 -79.11 27.01
CA LEU A 44 -9.22 -80.09 27.27
C LEU A 44 -8.98 -81.47 26.62
N LEU A 45 -8.44 -81.50 25.40
CA LEU A 45 -8.06 -82.74 24.71
C LEU A 45 -6.94 -83.47 25.46
N ALA A 46 -5.92 -82.73 25.91
CA ALA A 46 -4.80 -83.25 26.68
C ALA A 46 -5.26 -83.81 28.04
N LEU A 47 -6.16 -83.10 28.72
CA LEU A 47 -6.77 -83.57 29.97
C LEU A 47 -7.52 -84.90 29.79
N ASN A 48 -8.33 -85.01 28.73
CA ASN A 48 -9.04 -86.24 28.41
C ASN A 48 -8.08 -87.38 28.10
N ALA A 49 -6.98 -87.11 27.38
CA ALA A 49 -5.94 -88.10 27.10
C ALA A 49 -5.20 -88.54 28.38
N SER A 50 -4.89 -87.61 29.31
CA SER A 50 -4.32 -87.94 30.62
C SER A 50 -5.25 -88.84 31.43
N LEU A 51 -6.56 -88.55 31.46
CA LEU A 51 -7.55 -89.40 32.13
C LEU A 51 -7.64 -90.80 31.55
N GLU A 52 -7.65 -90.93 30.22
CA GLU A 52 -7.72 -92.23 29.55
C GLU A 52 -6.43 -93.04 29.72
N SER A 53 -5.28 -92.36 29.80
CA SER A 53 -3.99 -92.99 30.11
C SER A 53 -3.95 -93.60 31.52
N LEU A 54 -4.62 -92.96 32.50
CA LEU A 54 -4.79 -93.51 33.85
C LEU A 54 -5.68 -94.77 33.85
N ARG A 55 -6.71 -94.80 33.00
CA ARG A 55 -7.60 -95.96 32.84
C ARG A 55 -6.89 -97.16 32.22
N ALA A 56 -5.95 -96.94 31.30
CA ALA A 56 -5.15 -98.00 30.68
C ALA A 56 -4.07 -98.61 31.60
N GLY A 57 -3.89 -98.09 32.81
CA GLY A 57 -2.99 -98.66 33.82
C GLY A 57 -1.52 -98.65 33.38
N ASN A 58 -0.85 -99.81 33.38
CA ASN A 58 0.58 -99.90 33.05
C ASN A 58 0.89 -99.60 31.57
N GLU A 59 -0.03 -99.88 30.65
CA GLU A 59 0.18 -99.60 29.22
C GLU A 59 0.01 -98.11 28.88
N GLY A 60 -0.71 -97.35 29.71
CA GLY A 60 -0.95 -95.93 29.53
C GLY A 60 0.17 -94.99 30.03
N LYS A 61 1.20 -95.51 30.73
CA LYS A 61 2.24 -94.68 31.36
C LYS A 61 2.98 -93.76 30.38
N GLY A 62 3.31 -94.26 29.19
CA GLY A 62 3.95 -93.44 28.15
C GLY A 62 3.02 -92.36 27.58
N PHE A 63 1.74 -92.69 27.38
CA PHE A 63 0.73 -91.74 26.92
C PHE A 63 0.43 -90.65 27.95
N SER A 64 0.49 -90.97 29.24
CA SER A 64 0.29 -90.02 30.33
C SER A 64 1.30 -88.88 30.30
N VAL A 65 2.58 -89.21 30.06
CA VAL A 65 3.66 -88.20 29.98
C VAL A 65 3.47 -87.29 28.77
N VAL A 66 3.07 -87.85 27.62
CA VAL A 66 2.80 -87.05 26.41
C VAL A 66 1.60 -86.13 26.62
N ALA A 67 0.52 -86.63 27.24
CA ALA A 67 -0.67 -85.84 27.49
C ALA A 67 -0.38 -84.66 28.45
N GLU A 68 0.41 -84.87 29.50
CA GLU A 68 0.81 -83.79 30.41
C GLU A 68 1.67 -82.72 29.70
N GLU A 69 2.58 -83.12 28.81
CA GLU A 69 3.40 -82.18 28.04
C GLU A 69 2.57 -81.38 27.03
N VAL A 70 1.61 -82.02 26.36
CA VAL A 70 0.65 -81.31 25.48
C VAL A 70 -0.19 -80.32 26.27
N ARG A 71 -0.62 -80.68 27.48
CA ARG A 71 -1.36 -79.78 28.38
C ARG A 71 -0.52 -78.55 28.74
N ARG A 72 0.73 -78.77 29.15
CA ARG A 72 1.69 -77.71 29.47
C ARG A 72 1.92 -76.76 28.29
N LEU A 73 2.05 -77.29 27.07
CA LEU A 73 2.19 -76.50 25.84
C LEU A 73 0.92 -75.69 25.54
N ALA A 74 -0.27 -76.26 25.76
CA ALA A 74 -1.54 -75.57 25.58
C ALA A 74 -1.69 -74.39 26.57
N GLU A 75 -1.34 -74.59 27.85
CA GLU A 75 -1.33 -73.53 28.86
C GLU A 75 -0.34 -72.41 28.51
N GLN A 76 0.88 -72.76 28.08
CA GLN A 76 1.88 -71.79 27.62
C GLN A 76 1.40 -71.00 26.40
N THR A 77 0.74 -71.66 25.44
CA THR A 77 0.18 -71.00 24.26
C THR A 77 -0.98 -70.06 24.63
N ALA A 78 -1.82 -70.46 25.58
CA ALA A 78 -2.90 -69.61 26.09
C ALA A 78 -2.36 -68.38 26.85
N HIS A 79 -1.26 -68.53 27.58
CA HIS A 79 -0.57 -67.40 28.22
C HIS A 79 -0.03 -66.41 27.18
N ALA A 80 0.77 -66.90 26.22
CA ALA A 80 1.33 -66.08 25.16
C ALA A 80 0.25 -65.37 24.34
N SER A 81 -0.86 -66.06 24.03
CA SER A 81 -1.99 -65.45 23.32
C SER A 81 -2.61 -64.29 24.11
N ARG A 82 -2.74 -64.40 25.44
CA ARG A 82 -3.23 -63.28 26.28
C ARG A 82 -2.28 -62.08 26.30
N GLU A 83 -0.97 -62.33 26.34
CA GLU A 83 0.02 -61.24 26.28
C GLU A 83 -0.04 -60.51 24.94
N ILE A 84 -0.17 -61.26 23.83
CA ILE A 84 -0.34 -60.68 22.49
C ILE A 84 -1.66 -59.91 22.41
N ALA A 85 -2.76 -60.41 22.98
CA ALA A 85 -4.04 -59.70 23.01
C ALA A 85 -3.91 -58.33 23.69
N GLY A 86 -3.24 -58.27 24.85
CA GLY A 86 -2.97 -57.00 25.53
C GLY A 86 -2.08 -56.04 24.74
N LEU A 87 -1.12 -56.55 23.95
CA LEU A 87 -0.34 -55.73 23.02
C LEU A 87 -1.21 -55.16 21.90
N VAL A 88 -2.07 -55.99 21.31
CA VAL A 88 -2.99 -55.58 20.24
C VAL A 88 -3.97 -54.52 20.72
N GLU A 89 -4.55 -54.67 21.93
CA GLU A 89 -5.43 -53.67 22.53
C GLU A 89 -4.73 -52.32 22.71
N ARG A 90 -3.47 -52.31 23.18
CA ARG A 90 -2.68 -51.09 23.29
C ARG A 90 -2.45 -50.43 21.93
N ILE A 91 -2.07 -51.20 20.92
CA ILE A 91 -1.88 -50.68 19.56
C ILE A 91 -3.20 -50.08 19.03
N GLN A 92 -4.34 -50.75 19.26
CA GLN A 92 -5.65 -50.24 18.84
C GLN A 92 -6.00 -48.92 19.55
N LEU A 93 -5.71 -48.81 20.85
CA LEU A 93 -5.91 -47.57 21.62
C LEU A 93 -5.04 -46.44 21.07
N GLU A 94 -3.72 -46.66 20.95
CA GLU A 94 -2.77 -45.69 20.41
C GLU A 94 -3.14 -45.26 18.98
N THR A 95 -3.63 -46.19 18.16
CA THR A 95 -4.11 -45.89 16.80
C THR A 95 -5.30 -44.93 16.84
N ARG A 96 -6.29 -45.15 17.72
CA ARG A 96 -7.46 -44.26 17.86
C ARG A 96 -7.09 -42.88 18.39
N GLU A 97 -6.20 -42.82 19.38
CA GLU A 97 -5.67 -41.56 19.91
C GLU A 97 -4.95 -40.78 18.82
N THR A 98 -4.13 -41.47 18.02
CA THR A 98 -3.41 -40.83 16.91
C THR A 98 -4.36 -40.31 15.83
N ILE A 99 -5.41 -41.06 15.47
CA ILE A 99 -6.45 -40.57 14.52
C ILE A 99 -7.10 -39.28 15.05
N THR A 100 -7.41 -39.23 16.34
CA THR A 100 -8.02 -38.05 16.97
C THR A 100 -7.06 -36.85 16.93
N ALA A 101 -5.79 -37.08 17.23
CA ALA A 101 -4.75 -36.05 17.14
C ALA A 101 -4.59 -35.53 15.69
N MET A 102 -4.56 -36.42 14.70
CA MET A 102 -4.46 -36.06 13.29
C MET A 102 -5.67 -35.24 12.79
N ALA A 103 -6.87 -35.54 13.28
CA ALA A 103 -8.05 -34.74 12.97
C ALA A 103 -7.93 -33.29 13.51
N GLY A 104 -7.41 -33.13 14.72
CA GLY A 104 -7.10 -31.81 15.27
C GLY A 104 -6.00 -31.07 14.51
N GLU A 105 -4.93 -31.79 14.11
CA GLU A 105 -3.86 -31.22 13.27
C GLU A 105 -4.39 -30.75 11.91
N ARG A 106 -5.29 -31.51 11.28
CA ARG A 106 -5.94 -31.13 10.03
C ARG A 106 -6.68 -29.80 10.16
N GLU A 107 -7.48 -29.63 11.21
CA GLU A 107 -8.22 -28.38 11.46
C GLU A 107 -7.25 -27.20 11.64
N GLN A 108 -6.17 -27.37 12.40
CA GLN A 108 -5.14 -26.33 12.56
C GLN A 108 -4.46 -25.98 11.23
N VAL A 109 -4.15 -26.98 10.40
CA VAL A 109 -3.55 -26.75 9.08
C VAL A 109 -4.51 -25.96 8.18
N GLU A 110 -5.81 -26.23 8.20
CA GLU A 110 -6.80 -25.46 7.45
C GLU A 110 -6.87 -24.00 7.90
N VAL A 111 -6.80 -23.73 9.20
CA VAL A 111 -6.71 -22.36 9.75
C VAL A 111 -5.45 -21.66 9.24
N HIS A 112 -4.29 -22.33 9.28
CA HIS A 112 -3.04 -21.79 8.78
C HIS A 112 -3.06 -21.51 7.28
N VAL A 113 -3.72 -22.37 6.48
CA VAL A 113 -3.90 -22.14 5.04
C VAL A 113 -4.66 -20.82 4.80
N LYS A 114 -5.74 -20.59 5.53
CA LYS A 114 -6.52 -19.33 5.44
C LYS A 114 -5.66 -18.12 5.82
N LEU A 115 -4.92 -18.20 6.92
CA LEU A 115 -4.04 -17.12 7.37
C LEU A 115 -2.94 -16.81 6.34
N CYS A 116 -2.32 -17.84 5.77
CA CYS A 116 -1.33 -17.67 4.69
C CYS A 116 -1.95 -17.02 3.45
N HIS A 117 -3.22 -17.29 3.14
CA HIS A 117 -3.91 -16.65 2.03
C HIS A 117 -4.09 -15.15 2.29
N THR A 118 -4.64 -14.78 3.45
CA THR A 118 -4.82 -13.39 3.85
C THR A 118 -3.50 -12.62 3.91
N ALA A 119 -2.44 -13.24 4.44
CA ALA A 119 -1.10 -12.65 4.42
C ALA A 119 -0.59 -12.43 2.99
N GLY A 120 -0.85 -13.38 2.09
CA GLY A 120 -0.50 -13.26 0.68
C GLY A 120 -1.25 -12.13 -0.03
N GLU A 121 -2.52 -11.91 0.29
CA GLU A 121 -3.32 -10.80 -0.23
C GLU A 121 -2.80 -9.45 0.28
N ALA A 122 -2.52 -9.34 1.59
CA ALA A 122 -1.97 -8.12 2.18
C ALA A 122 -0.61 -7.75 1.55
N LEU A 123 0.25 -8.73 1.29
CA LEU A 123 1.53 -8.49 0.62
C LEU A 123 1.35 -8.00 -0.83
N ARG A 124 0.37 -8.52 -1.58
CA ARG A 124 0.06 -8.00 -2.92
C ARG A 124 -0.44 -6.57 -2.85
N GLN A 125 -1.27 -6.24 -1.87
CA GLN A 125 -1.73 -4.86 -1.69
C GLN A 125 -0.57 -3.90 -1.41
N ILE A 126 0.40 -4.32 -0.59
CA ILE A 126 1.61 -3.53 -0.33
C ILE A 126 2.44 -3.34 -1.61
N ASP A 127 2.56 -4.37 -2.44
CA ASP A 127 3.25 -4.31 -3.73
C ASP A 127 2.57 -3.30 -4.67
N ASP A 128 1.24 -3.41 -4.83
CA ASP A 128 0.44 -2.48 -5.64
C ASP A 128 0.53 -1.02 -5.14
N GLU A 129 0.55 -0.81 -3.82
CA GLU A 129 0.73 0.53 -3.24
C GLU A 129 2.15 1.06 -3.46
N SER A 130 3.16 0.19 -3.40
CA SER A 130 4.55 0.55 -3.67
C SER A 130 4.74 1.00 -5.12
N ASP A 131 4.11 0.30 -6.08
CA ASP A 131 4.11 0.68 -7.49
C ASP A 131 3.45 2.05 -7.71
N LYS A 132 2.32 2.33 -7.04
CA LYS A 132 1.67 3.64 -7.10
C LYS A 132 2.57 4.75 -6.56
N VAL A 133 3.26 4.51 -5.45
CA VAL A 133 4.22 5.47 -4.89
C VAL A 133 5.36 5.73 -5.87
N ALA A 134 5.88 4.69 -6.53
CA ALA A 134 6.92 4.85 -7.55
C ALA A 134 6.45 5.75 -8.70
N VAL A 135 5.22 5.55 -9.21
CA VAL A 135 4.62 6.42 -10.23
C VAL A 135 4.50 7.87 -9.73
N GLN A 136 3.97 8.09 -8.53
CA GLN A 136 3.84 9.43 -7.96
C GLN A 136 5.19 10.15 -7.82
N VAL A 137 6.26 9.43 -7.45
CA VAL A 137 7.62 10.01 -7.38
C VAL A 137 8.10 10.47 -8.75
N THR A 138 7.79 9.73 -9.82
CA THR A 138 8.13 10.14 -11.19
C THR A 138 7.35 11.39 -11.62
N GLU A 139 6.06 11.48 -11.28
CA GLU A 139 5.23 12.65 -11.56
C GLU A 139 5.71 13.89 -10.80
N ILE A 140 6.06 13.76 -9.51
CA ILE A 140 6.63 14.83 -8.70
C ILE A 140 7.95 15.31 -9.30
N SER A 141 8.80 14.39 -9.74
CA SER A 141 10.07 14.73 -10.38
C SER A 141 9.84 15.53 -11.67
N ALA A 142 8.89 15.11 -12.51
CA ALA A 142 8.51 15.85 -13.72
C ALA A 142 7.93 17.24 -13.41
N ALA A 143 7.06 17.34 -12.39
CA ALA A 143 6.50 18.62 -11.96
C ALA A 143 7.57 19.57 -11.42
N THR A 144 8.55 19.04 -10.68
CA THR A 144 9.67 19.81 -10.13
C THR A 144 10.56 20.37 -11.25
N GLU A 145 10.84 19.56 -12.27
CA GLU A 145 11.57 19.99 -13.47
C GLU A 145 10.82 21.12 -14.22
N GLN A 146 9.49 21.01 -14.33
CA GLN A 146 8.67 22.07 -14.92
C GLN A 146 8.69 23.35 -14.08
N GLN A 147 8.60 23.25 -12.75
CA GLN A 147 8.71 24.40 -11.85
C GLN A 147 10.05 25.10 -11.99
N PHE A 148 11.16 24.35 -12.10
CA PHE A 148 12.48 24.91 -12.30
C PHE A 148 12.56 25.75 -13.59
N ARG A 149 11.99 25.25 -14.69
CA ARG A 149 11.90 26.01 -15.95
C ARG A 149 11.07 27.29 -15.80
N GLY A 150 9.95 27.24 -15.09
CA GLY A 150 9.13 28.41 -14.79
C GLY A 150 9.90 29.45 -13.97
N ILE A 151 10.65 29.03 -12.95
CA ILE A 151 11.49 29.92 -12.15
C ILE A 151 12.56 30.60 -13.00
N GLN A 152 13.20 29.88 -13.93
CA GLN A 152 14.17 30.49 -14.86
C GLN A 152 13.54 31.59 -15.72
N GLU A 153 12.29 31.42 -16.16
CA GLU A 153 11.56 32.44 -16.92
C GLU A 153 11.21 33.66 -16.06
N VAL A 154 10.80 33.44 -14.80
CA VAL A 154 10.57 34.52 -13.83
C VAL A 154 11.85 35.31 -13.60
N VAL A 155 12.99 34.64 -13.40
CA VAL A 155 14.29 35.31 -13.24
C VAL A 155 14.64 36.16 -14.47
N LYS A 156 14.47 35.64 -15.69
CA LYS A 156 14.68 36.40 -16.93
C LYS A 156 13.77 37.63 -17.00
N THR A 157 12.52 37.50 -16.56
CA THR A 157 11.56 38.60 -16.55
C THR A 157 11.97 39.67 -15.53
N LEU A 158 12.42 39.27 -14.34
CA LEU A 158 12.94 40.20 -13.33
C LEU A 158 14.19 40.94 -13.82
N GLN A 159 15.09 40.27 -14.55
CA GLN A 159 16.23 40.92 -15.18
C GLN A 159 15.80 42.00 -16.18
N LYS A 160 14.78 41.73 -17.01
CA LYS A 160 14.21 42.73 -17.93
C LYS A 160 13.59 43.91 -17.18
N VAL A 161 12.87 43.66 -16.08
CA VAL A 161 12.28 44.70 -15.23
C VAL A 161 13.38 45.59 -14.63
N ALA A 162 14.45 44.99 -14.10
CA ALA A 162 15.59 45.74 -13.56
C ALA A 162 16.27 46.61 -14.65
N GLN A 163 16.45 46.08 -15.86
CA GLN A 163 16.98 46.85 -16.99
C GLN A 163 16.07 48.02 -17.38
N LEU A 164 14.76 47.80 -17.41
CA LEU A 164 13.76 48.84 -17.69
C LEU A 164 13.80 49.94 -16.63
N ALA A 165 13.85 49.56 -15.35
CA ALA A 165 13.94 50.49 -14.23
C ALA A 165 15.18 51.40 -14.35
N GLY A 166 16.35 50.83 -14.63
CA GLY A 166 17.57 51.61 -14.87
C GLY A 166 17.51 52.50 -16.12
N ALA A 167 16.77 52.10 -17.16
CA ALA A 167 16.53 52.96 -18.33
C ALA A 167 15.59 54.13 -18.00
N ILE A 168 14.57 53.92 -17.17
CA ILE A 168 13.66 54.96 -16.69
C ILE A 168 14.42 55.97 -15.84
N GLU A 169 15.29 55.52 -14.95
CA GLU A 169 16.14 56.38 -14.12
C GLU A 169 17.00 57.32 -14.98
N ARG A 170 17.71 56.77 -15.97
CA ARG A 170 18.50 57.58 -16.94
C ARG A 170 17.64 58.59 -17.70
N ARG A 171 16.46 58.18 -18.18
CA ARG A 171 15.53 59.08 -18.87
C ARG A 171 15.03 60.21 -17.98
N CYS A 172 14.76 59.92 -16.70
CA CYS A 172 14.36 60.90 -15.72
C CYS A 172 15.47 61.94 -15.51
N GLY A 173 16.73 61.50 -15.41
CA GLY A 173 17.90 62.39 -15.34
C GLY A 173 17.99 63.36 -16.53
N VAL A 174 17.95 62.85 -17.76
CA VAL A 174 17.96 63.68 -18.99
C VAL A 174 16.77 64.64 -19.04
N THR A 175 15.60 64.20 -18.59
CA THR A 175 14.41 65.05 -18.53
C THR A 175 14.59 66.17 -17.50
N GLY A 176 15.18 65.86 -16.34
CA GLY A 176 15.54 66.84 -15.31
C GLY A 176 16.50 67.91 -15.83
N GLU A 177 17.58 67.51 -16.51
CA GLU A 177 18.52 68.43 -17.17
C GLU A 177 17.83 69.31 -18.22
N SER A 178 16.93 68.72 -19.01
CA SER A 178 16.16 69.45 -20.03
C SER A 178 15.23 70.49 -19.40
N VAL A 179 14.57 70.14 -18.28
CA VAL A 179 13.73 71.07 -17.51
C VAL A 179 14.54 72.21 -16.92
N GLU A 180 15.74 71.91 -16.40
CA GLU A 180 16.65 72.95 -15.89
C GLU A 180 17.09 73.90 -17.01
N SER A 181 17.47 73.36 -18.17
CA SER A 181 17.83 74.15 -19.35
C SER A 181 16.68 75.06 -19.82
N LEU A 182 15.45 74.53 -19.91
CA LEU A 182 14.26 75.31 -20.25
C LEU A 182 13.97 76.41 -19.22
N THR A 183 14.14 76.11 -17.93
CA THR A 183 13.95 77.10 -16.86
C THR A 183 14.97 78.23 -16.96
N ASN A 184 16.22 77.90 -17.25
CA ASN A 184 17.29 78.90 -17.45
C ASN A 184 17.04 79.76 -18.70
N ALA A 185 16.63 79.14 -19.82
CA ALA A 185 16.27 79.88 -21.03
C ALA A 185 15.07 80.82 -20.81
N ALA A 186 14.05 80.37 -20.05
CA ALA A 186 12.91 81.21 -19.68
C ALA A 186 13.34 82.41 -18.82
N ARG A 187 14.22 82.20 -17.82
CA ARG A 187 14.80 83.30 -17.02
C ARG A 187 15.62 84.27 -17.86
N GLU A 188 16.40 83.77 -18.82
CA GLU A 188 17.17 84.63 -19.72
C GLU A 188 16.25 85.51 -20.59
N LEU A 189 15.18 84.91 -21.13
CA LEU A 189 14.13 85.63 -21.85
C LEU A 189 13.51 86.72 -20.97
N GLU A 190 13.13 86.41 -19.74
CA GLU A 190 12.58 87.37 -18.77
C GLU A 190 13.57 88.52 -18.49
N TYR A 191 14.85 88.20 -18.28
CA TYR A 191 15.90 89.20 -18.07
C TYR A 191 16.09 90.11 -19.29
N ARG A 192 16.02 89.58 -20.53
CA ARG A 192 16.15 90.37 -21.77
C ARG A 192 14.92 91.23 -22.07
N ILE A 193 13.74 90.76 -21.68
CA ILE A 193 12.47 91.47 -21.92
C ILE A 193 12.25 92.61 -20.92
N THR A 194 12.66 92.44 -19.65
CA THR A 194 12.46 93.43 -18.58
C THR A 194 12.98 94.86 -18.89
N PRO A 195 14.17 95.06 -19.49
CA PRO A 195 14.64 96.39 -19.86
C PRO A 195 13.92 97.01 -21.06
N LEU A 196 13.35 96.21 -21.98
CA LEU A 196 12.61 96.76 -23.13
C LEU A 196 11.36 97.54 -22.70
N PHE A 197 10.76 97.16 -21.57
CA PHE A 197 9.65 97.88 -20.96
C PHE A 197 10.06 99.13 -20.16
N ARG A 198 11.36 99.41 -19.97
CA ARG A 198 11.85 100.61 -19.25
C ARG A 198 12.28 101.76 -20.18
N CYS A 199 12.20 101.58 -21.50
CA CYS A 199 12.69 102.58 -22.45
C CYS A 199 11.70 103.73 -22.77
N ASP A 200 10.53 103.82 -22.13
CA ASP A 200 9.47 104.74 -22.58
C ASP A 200 9.07 105.88 -21.62
N GLU A 201 9.84 106.19 -20.56
CA GLU A 201 9.41 107.17 -19.55
C GLU A 201 10.42 108.30 -19.28
N LYS A 202 10.81 109.02 -20.33
CA LYS A 202 11.26 110.42 -20.25
C LYS A 202 10.67 111.25 -21.39
N LEU A 203 9.42 111.68 -21.25
CA LEU A 203 8.94 113.00 -21.73
C LEU A 203 7.53 113.28 -21.15
N THR A 204 7.39 114.41 -20.44
CA THR A 204 6.12 115.08 -20.11
C THR A 204 6.16 116.49 -20.71
N PRO A 205 5.07 117.28 -20.73
CA PRO A 205 3.67 117.02 -21.11
C PRO A 205 3.14 118.08 -22.13
N ASP A 206 1.85 118.01 -22.51
CA ASP A 206 0.99 118.99 -23.24
C ASP A 206 0.52 118.63 -24.68
N ASP A 207 -0.63 117.92 -24.72
CA ASP A 207 -1.88 118.07 -25.52
C ASP A 207 -1.89 118.59 -26.98
N PRO A 208 -2.92 118.28 -27.83
CA PRO A 208 -3.84 117.13 -27.91
C PRO A 208 -3.81 116.49 -29.31
N ARG A 209 -3.79 115.15 -29.46
CA ARG A 209 -4.24 114.50 -30.71
C ARG A 209 -4.97 113.18 -30.43
N GLU A 210 -6.28 113.29 -30.63
CA GLU A 210 -7.29 112.27 -30.97
C GLU A 210 -6.99 110.80 -30.62
N LEU A 211 -7.74 110.32 -29.63
CA LEU A 211 -7.91 108.91 -29.29
C LEU A 211 -8.83 108.26 -30.34
N ASP A 212 -8.25 107.68 -31.40
CA ASP A 212 -9.01 106.88 -32.36
C ASP A 212 -8.93 105.39 -31.98
N LEU A 213 -9.90 104.95 -31.18
CA LEU A 213 -10.11 103.54 -30.86
C LEU A 213 -10.91 102.88 -31.99
N PRO A 214 -10.34 101.96 -32.79
CA PRO A 214 -11.13 101.16 -33.69
C PRO A 214 -12.01 100.19 -32.87
N LYS A 215 -13.33 100.30 -33.09
CA LYS A 215 -14.35 99.41 -32.53
C LYS A 215 -14.08 97.97 -32.98
N THR A 216 -14.21 97.05 -32.03
CA THR A 216 -14.25 95.59 -32.19
C THR A 216 -15.22 95.14 -33.27
N ASP A 217 -14.71 94.41 -34.28
CA ASP A 217 -15.53 93.51 -35.09
C ASP A 217 -15.47 92.10 -34.47
N PRO A 218 -16.61 91.50 -34.08
CA PRO A 218 -16.67 90.20 -33.43
C PRO A 218 -16.69 89.05 -34.44
N ASP A 219 -15.73 89.01 -35.36
CA ASP A 219 -15.53 87.90 -36.30
C ASP A 219 -14.12 87.31 -36.16
N MET A 220 -13.94 86.48 -35.13
CA MET A 220 -12.89 85.48 -35.09
C MET A 220 -13.55 84.11 -35.01
N THR A 221 -13.87 83.58 -36.20
CA THR A 221 -14.05 82.15 -36.38
C THR A 221 -12.66 81.50 -36.35
N VAL A 222 -12.33 80.81 -35.25
CA VAL A 222 -11.36 79.71 -35.30
C VAL A 222 -12.13 78.43 -35.02
N VAL A 223 -12.40 77.71 -36.09
CA VAL A 223 -12.96 76.37 -36.12
C VAL A 223 -12.01 75.42 -35.38
N SER A 224 -12.48 74.79 -34.30
CA SER A 224 -11.86 73.57 -33.77
C SER A 224 -12.89 72.44 -33.76
N ASN A 225 -12.78 71.61 -34.80
CA ASN A 225 -13.46 70.33 -34.93
C ASN A 225 -13.09 69.39 -33.77
N PHE A 226 -14.08 68.89 -33.04
CA PHE A 226 -13.98 67.65 -32.26
C PHE A 226 -15.19 66.77 -32.59
N PRO A 227 -15.01 65.60 -33.22
CA PRO A 227 -16.02 64.56 -33.23
C PRO A 227 -15.85 63.61 -32.03
N ASP A 228 -17.00 63.26 -31.47
CA ASP A 228 -17.27 62.37 -30.35
C ASP A 228 -16.82 60.90 -30.53
N THR A 229 -16.82 60.20 -29.37
CA THR A 229 -17.07 58.75 -29.11
C THR A 229 -15.87 57.86 -28.73
N PRO A 230 -16.08 56.74 -27.99
CA PRO A 230 -17.03 56.52 -26.88
C PRO A 230 -16.41 55.85 -25.63
N ARG A 231 -17.14 55.95 -24.51
CA ARG A 231 -16.90 55.25 -23.23
C ARG A 231 -16.90 53.72 -23.43
N ARG A 232 -15.90 53.03 -22.90
CA ARG A 232 -15.90 51.56 -22.75
C ARG A 232 -15.98 51.14 -21.29
N ASN A 233 -16.94 50.25 -21.07
CA ASN A 233 -17.46 49.65 -19.85
C ASN A 233 -16.43 49.21 -18.78
N ARG A 234 -16.81 49.47 -17.53
CA ARG A 234 -16.37 48.74 -16.33
C ARG A 234 -16.90 47.29 -16.38
N VAL A 235 -16.05 46.33 -16.09
CA VAL A 235 -16.41 44.95 -15.76
C VAL A 235 -16.61 44.85 -14.24
N PRO A 236 -17.68 44.23 -13.72
CA PRO A 236 -17.83 43.99 -12.29
C PRO A 236 -17.10 42.69 -11.87
N LEU A 237 -16.41 42.76 -10.73
CA LEU A 237 -15.87 41.61 -10.00
C LEU A 237 -17.02 40.86 -9.33
N SER A 238 -17.27 39.61 -9.75
CA SER A 238 -18.10 38.67 -9.00
C SER A 238 -17.21 37.85 -8.06
N LEU A 239 -17.31 38.14 -6.75
CA LEU A 239 -16.99 37.18 -5.69
C LEU A 239 -18.13 36.15 -5.63
N GLY A 240 -17.81 34.89 -5.91
CA GLY A 240 -18.64 33.74 -5.54
C GLY A 240 -18.03 33.10 -4.30
N ALA A 241 -18.81 33.07 -3.22
CA ALA A 241 -18.58 32.25 -2.04
C ALA A 241 -19.36 30.95 -2.21
N GLU A 242 -18.66 29.83 -2.15
CA GLU A 242 -19.08 28.51 -1.63
C GLU A 242 -17.83 27.68 -1.37
#